data_AF-A0A0S8KWK8-F1
#
_entry.id   AF-A0A0S8KWK8-F1
#
_cell.length_a   1.000
_cell.length_b   1.000
_cell.length_c   1.000
_cell.angle_alpha   90.00
_cell.angle_beta   90.00
_cell.angle_gamma   90.00
#
_symmetry.space_group_name_H-M   'P 1'
#
loop_
_entity.id
_entity.type
_entity.pdbx_description
1 polymer ?
#
loop_
_entity_poly.entity_id
_entity_poly.type
_entity_poly.pdbx_seq_one_letter_code
_entity_poly.pdbx_strand_id
1 'polypeptide(L)'
;MLFPGNRNQQHAAACIFLELKWADGMVPNLAYLEKRHGISRRILQRTRAKLSRLGLIEHVSCLNSRYGGRYGWKLSTRFERGLKQLAEKIACLRDKKASSKEKDLMLVEFVDAGRNVSKRKEQTGSRRL
;
A
#
# COMPACT_ATOMS: atom_id res chain seq x y z
N MET A 1 6.22 -10.54 0.91
CA MET A 1 7.27 -9.58 1.32
C MET A 1 7.15 -8.30 0.50
N LEU A 2 7.29 -7.11 1.11
CA LEU A 2 7.07 -5.78 0.49
C LEU A 2 8.00 -5.44 -0.70
N PHE A 3 9.05 -6.22 -0.89
CA PHE A 3 10.05 -6.06 -1.95
C PHE A 3 10.36 -7.42 -2.56
N PRO A 4 9.45 -8.03 -3.36
CA PRO A 4 9.71 -9.34 -3.95
C PRO A 4 10.94 -9.28 -4.87
N GLY A 5 11.82 -10.27 -4.77
CA GLY A 5 13.01 -10.42 -5.62
C GLY A 5 14.19 -9.48 -5.33
N ASN A 6 14.06 -8.46 -4.45
CA ASN A 6 15.14 -7.53 -4.16
C ASN A 6 15.67 -7.64 -2.72
N ARG A 7 16.66 -8.51 -2.51
CA ARG A 7 17.25 -8.78 -1.17
C ARG A 7 17.81 -7.54 -0.49
N ASN A 8 18.43 -6.63 -1.24
CA ASN A 8 19.02 -5.41 -0.69
C ASN A 8 17.94 -4.46 -0.15
N GLN A 9 16.82 -4.30 -0.87
CA GLN A 9 15.70 -3.49 -0.39
C GLN A 9 14.94 -4.18 0.74
N GLN A 10 14.83 -5.51 0.73
CA GLN A 10 14.27 -6.29 1.86
C GLN A 10 15.08 -6.08 3.13
N HIS A 11 16.41 -6.21 3.05
CA HIS A 11 17.32 -5.98 4.17
C HIS A 11 17.21 -4.55 4.69
N ALA A 12 17.29 -3.55 3.81
CA ALA A 12 17.14 -2.16 4.21
C ALA A 12 15.76 -1.86 4.84
N ALA A 13 14.70 -2.50 4.34
CA ALA A 13 13.36 -2.33 4.90
C ALA A 13 13.28 -2.90 6.32
N ALA A 14 13.85 -4.09 6.54
CA ALA A 14 13.91 -4.71 7.86
C ALA A 14 14.69 -3.84 8.86
N CYS A 15 15.84 -3.28 8.46
CA CYS A 15 16.61 -2.35 9.30
C CYS A 15 15.81 -1.09 9.66
N ILE A 16 15.16 -0.45 8.67
CA ILE A 16 14.29 0.71 8.93
C ILE A 16 13.18 0.33 9.92
N PHE A 17 12.53 -0.81 9.72
CA PHE A 17 11.45 -1.25 10.61
C PHE A 17 11.92 -1.52 12.02
N LEU A 18 13.06 -2.19 12.19
CA LEU A 18 13.64 -2.48 13.50
C LEU A 18 13.87 -1.17 14.26
N GLU A 19 14.51 -0.21 13.63
CA GLU A 19 14.87 1.07 14.25
C GLU A 19 13.64 1.89 14.61
N LEU A 20 12.65 1.98 13.72
CA LEU A 20 11.42 2.71 14.00
C LEU A 20 10.52 2.00 15.03
N LYS A 21 10.61 0.68 15.15
CA LYS A 21 9.81 -0.11 16.10
C LYS A 21 10.32 0.03 17.54
N TRP A 22 11.64 0.10 17.70
CA TRP A 22 12.30 0.16 19.02
C TRP A 22 12.73 1.56 19.43
N ALA A 23 12.43 2.58 18.63
CA ALA A 23 12.63 3.97 19.03
C ALA A 23 11.56 4.41 20.03
N ASP A 24 11.97 5.06 21.12
CA ASP A 24 11.06 5.69 22.10
C ASP A 24 10.32 6.93 21.55
N GLY A 25 10.56 7.28 20.29
CA GLY A 25 10.00 8.46 19.64
C GLY A 25 10.26 8.51 18.14
N MET A 26 10.21 9.72 17.58
CA MET A 26 10.52 9.92 16.16
C MET A 26 12.03 9.84 15.94
N VAL A 27 12.43 9.19 14.85
CA VAL A 27 13.83 9.10 14.46
C VAL A 27 14.14 10.27 13.51
N PRO A 28 14.91 11.28 13.91
CA PRO A 28 15.10 12.51 13.11
C PRO A 28 15.74 12.23 11.75
N ASN A 29 16.67 11.27 11.70
CA ASN A 29 17.44 10.96 10.52
C ASN A 29 17.72 9.45 10.45
N LEU A 30 17.47 8.82 9.29
CA LEU A 30 17.76 7.40 9.04
C LEU A 30 19.12 7.18 8.35
N ALA A 31 19.87 8.23 8.00
CA ALA A 31 21.12 8.12 7.26
C ALA A 31 22.22 7.34 8.01
N TYR A 32 22.16 7.28 9.35
CA TYR A 32 23.12 6.50 10.13
C TYR A 32 23.02 4.98 9.85
N LEU A 33 21.88 4.52 9.32
CA LEU A 33 21.69 3.12 8.92
C LEU A 33 22.61 2.69 7.77
N GLU A 34 23.10 3.65 6.99
CA GLU A 34 24.07 3.37 5.92
C GLU A 34 25.34 2.74 6.51
N LYS A 35 25.89 3.37 7.56
CA LYS A 35 27.09 2.90 8.23
C LYS A 35 26.80 1.71 9.17
N ARG A 36 25.69 1.77 9.92
CA ARG A 36 25.35 0.74 10.92
C ARG A 36 25.07 -0.63 10.32
N HIS A 37 24.45 -0.68 9.14
CA HIS A 37 24.01 -1.93 8.51
C HIS A 37 24.63 -2.17 7.12
N GLY A 38 25.61 -1.37 6.71
CA GLY A 38 26.25 -1.53 5.40
C GLY A 38 25.28 -1.31 4.23
N ILE A 39 24.28 -0.44 4.39
CA ILE A 39 23.27 -0.17 3.36
C ILE A 39 23.75 1.00 2.49
N SER A 40 23.80 0.82 1.18
CA SER A 40 24.09 1.96 0.30
C SER A 40 23.03 3.05 0.41
N ARG A 41 23.45 4.32 0.39
CA ARG A 41 22.58 5.50 0.36
C ARG A 41 21.43 5.38 -0.63
N ARG A 42 21.71 4.93 -1.86
CA ARG A 42 20.72 4.75 -2.92
C ARG A 42 19.66 3.72 -2.56
N ILE A 43 20.05 2.59 -1.96
CA ILE A 43 19.11 1.56 -1.51
C ILE A 43 18.26 2.11 -0.37
N LEU A 44 18.87 2.73 0.63
CA LEU A 44 18.16 3.30 1.77
C LEU A 44 17.10 4.31 1.33
N GLN A 45 17.47 5.26 0.47
CA GLN A 45 16.55 6.28 -0.04
C GLN A 45 15.39 5.67 -0.84
N ARG A 46 15.66 4.70 -1.72
CA ARG A 46 14.63 4.02 -2.51
C ARG A 46 13.66 3.25 -1.62
N THR A 47 14.20 2.47 -0.69
CA THR A 47 13.39 1.70 0.26
C THR A 47 12.54 2.63 1.11
N ARG A 48 13.11 3.69 1.67
CA ARG A 48 12.38 4.71 2.45
C ARG A 48 11.26 5.36 1.64
N ALA A 49 11.54 5.79 0.41
CA ALA A 49 10.53 6.37 -0.47
C ALA A 49 9.39 5.39 -0.77
N LYS A 50 9.71 4.12 -1.02
CA LYS A 50 8.71 3.07 -1.27
C LYS A 50 7.87 2.77 -0.02
N LEU A 51 8.49 2.64 1.15
CA LEU A 51 7.78 2.45 2.42
C LEU A 51 6.85 3.63 2.74
N SER A 52 7.29 4.86 2.43
CA SER A 52 6.47 6.05 2.63
C SER A 52 5.26 6.10 1.68
N ARG A 53 5.46 5.76 0.40
CA ARG A 53 4.36 5.66 -0.58
C ARG A 53 3.34 4.58 -0.22
N LEU A 54 3.78 3.49 0.40
CA LEU A 54 2.90 2.43 0.91
C LEU A 54 2.18 2.82 2.21
N GLY A 55 2.51 3.97 2.80
CA GLY A 55 1.94 4.42 4.07
C GLY A 55 2.41 3.61 5.27
N LEU A 56 3.55 2.92 5.17
CA LEU A 56 4.12 2.12 6.26
C LEU A 56 4.95 2.97 7.22
N ILE A 57 5.60 4.00 6.68
CA ILE A 57 6.33 5.00 7.44
C ILE A 57 5.87 6.38 7.03
N GLU A 58 5.95 7.34 7.94
CA GLU A 58 5.66 8.74 7.65
C GLU A 58 6.74 9.65 8.22
N HIS A 59 7.02 10.73 7.47
CA HIS A 59 7.87 11.81 7.93
C HIS A 59 6.99 12.89 8.54
N VAL A 60 7.24 13.20 9.80
CA VAL A 60 6.60 14.31 10.51
C VAL A 60 7.47 15.55 10.34
N SER A 61 6.88 16.59 9.77
CA SER A 61 7.49 17.91 9.67
C SER A 61 7.45 18.63 11.03
N CYS A 62 8.47 19.43 11.33
CA CYS A 62 8.53 20.29 12.52
C CYS A 62 7.35 21.28 12.61
N LEU A 63 6.75 21.66 11.46
CA LEU A 63 5.60 22.54 11.39
C LEU A 63 4.28 21.87 11.83
N ASN A 64 4.30 20.57 12.10
CA ASN A 64 3.11 19.86 12.54
C ASN A 64 2.85 20.11 14.03
N SER A 65 1.96 21.06 14.31
CA SER A 65 1.54 21.44 15.67
C SER A 65 1.01 20.26 16.49
N ARG A 66 0.43 19.24 15.83
CA ARG A 66 -0.05 18.00 16.47
C ARG A 66 1.04 17.25 17.24
N TYR A 67 2.29 17.40 16.83
CA TYR A 67 3.42 16.69 17.41
C TYR A 67 4.32 17.57 18.29
N GLY A 68 3.91 18.81 18.57
CA GLY A 68 4.60 19.71 19.49
C GLY A 68 6.00 20.08 19.02
N GLY A 69 6.19 20.32 17.71
CA GLY A 69 7.49 20.66 17.13
C GLY A 69 8.45 19.47 16.92
N ARG A 70 8.05 18.24 17.28
CA ARG A 70 8.82 17.03 16.98
C ARG A 70 8.85 16.75 15.48
N TYR A 71 10.00 16.32 14.99
CA TYR A 71 10.22 16.01 13.58
C TYR A 71 10.95 14.68 13.43
N GLY A 72 10.78 14.04 12.26
CA GLY A 72 11.48 12.82 11.91
C GLY A 72 10.57 11.73 11.38
N TRP A 73 11.13 10.52 11.31
CA TRP A 73 10.49 9.33 10.79
C TRP A 73 9.86 8.53 11.91
N LYS A 74 8.69 7.95 11.62
CA LYS A 74 8.04 6.97 12.48
C LYS A 74 7.21 5.98 11.67
N LEU A 75 6.78 4.91 12.31
CA LEU A 75 5.76 4.03 11.75
C LEU A 75 4.45 4.81 11.57
N SER A 76 3.84 4.66 10.39
CA SER A 76 2.56 5.32 10.12
C SER A 76 1.41 4.43 10.58
N THR A 77 0.42 5.04 11.21
CA THR A 77 -0.84 4.38 11.59
C THR A 77 -1.84 4.36 10.44
N ARG A 78 -1.54 5.02 9.31
CA ARG A 78 -2.44 5.09 8.15
C ARG A 78 -2.64 3.73 7.51
N PHE A 79 -1.56 2.96 7.36
CA PHE A 79 -1.65 1.61 6.79
C PHE A 79 -2.49 0.69 7.67
N GLU A 80 -2.27 0.72 8.99
CA GLU A 80 -3.09 -0.05 9.95
C GLU A 80 -4.57 0.32 9.85
N ARG A 81 -4.89 1.62 9.85
CA ARG A 81 -6.28 2.10 9.71
C ARG A 81 -6.89 1.67 8.38
N GLY A 82 -6.14 1.75 7.29
CA GLY A 82 -6.58 1.28 5.98
C GLY A 82 -6.86 -0.22 5.96
N LEU A 83 -6.01 -1.04 6.59
CA LEU A 83 -6.22 -2.48 6.72
C LEU A 83 -7.45 -2.81 7.57
N LYS A 84 -7.66 -2.09 8.69
CA LYS A 84 -8.86 -2.26 9.52
C LYS A 84 -10.14 -1.95 8.74
N GLN A 85 -10.18 -0.80 8.07
CA GLN A 85 -11.31 -0.42 7.22
C GLN A 85 -11.55 -1.41 6.09
N LEU A 86 -10.49 -1.93 5.47
CA LEU A 86 -10.63 -2.94 4.42
C LEU A 86 -11.18 -4.26 4.99
N ALA A 87 -10.68 -4.70 6.14
CA ALA A 87 -11.16 -5.90 6.81
C ALA A 87 -12.65 -5.78 7.18
N GLU A 88 -13.08 -4.63 7.70
CA GLU A 88 -14.48 -4.31 7.99
C GLU A 88 -15.33 -4.39 6.72
N LYS A 89 -14.89 -3.77 5.61
CA LYS A 89 -15.61 -3.84 4.33
C LYS A 89 -15.72 -5.26 3.79
N ILE A 90 -14.65 -6.06 3.87
CA ILE A 90 -14.67 -7.46 3.45
C ILE A 90 -15.64 -8.28 4.32
N ALA A 91 -15.67 -8.00 5.63
CA ALA A 91 -16.62 -8.64 6.53
C ALA A 91 -18.08 -8.33 6.14
N CYS A 92 -18.39 -7.07 5.81
CA CYS A 92 -19.71 -6.68 5.29
C CYS A 92 -20.05 -7.37 3.96
N LEU A 93 -19.10 -7.45 3.02
CA LEU A 93 -19.31 -8.11 1.73
C LEU A 93 -19.59 -9.62 1.86
N ARG A 94 -18.99 -10.26 2.87
CA ARG A 94 -19.22 -11.68 3.15
C ARG A 94 -20.58 -11.95 3.81
N ASP A 95 -21.16 -10.95 4.46
CA ASP A 95 -22.45 -11.10 5.10
C ASP A 95 -23.58 -11.16 4.05
N LYS A 96 -24.11 -12.35 3.83
CA LYS A 96 -25.22 -12.62 2.91
C LYS A 96 -26.51 -11.90 3.28
N LYS A 97 -26.64 -11.37 4.51
CA LYS A 97 -27.79 -10.53 4.91
C LYS A 97 -27.61 -9.06 4.51
N ALA A 98 -26.37 -8.62 4.30
CA ALA A 98 -26.04 -7.26 3.87
C ALA A 98 -25.94 -7.13 2.33
N SER A 99 -25.74 -8.24 1.62
CA SER A 99 -25.76 -8.31 0.15
C SER A 99 -27.13 -8.79 -0.37
N SER A 100 -27.61 -8.16 -1.44
CA SER A 100 -28.73 -8.72 -2.22
C SER A 100 -28.15 -9.52 -3.37
N LYS A 101 -28.34 -10.85 -3.31
CA LYS A 101 -27.95 -11.79 -4.37
C LYS A 101 -28.46 -11.35 -5.75
N GLU A 102 -29.62 -10.71 -5.80
CA GLU A 102 -30.22 -10.19 -7.02
C GLU A 102 -29.41 -9.03 -7.61
N LYS A 103 -28.95 -8.09 -6.77
CA LYS A 103 -28.07 -6.99 -7.21
C LYS A 103 -26.70 -7.51 -7.68
N ASP A 104 -26.17 -8.51 -6.98
CA ASP A 104 -24.88 -9.12 -7.33
C ASP A 104 -24.98 -9.88 -8.67
N LEU A 105 -26.11 -10.55 -8.94
CA LEU A 105 -26.40 -11.16 -10.24
C LEU A 105 -26.54 -10.11 -11.35
N MET A 106 -27.24 -9.01 -11.08
CA MET A 106 -27.41 -7.92 -12.04
C MET A 106 -26.06 -7.29 -12.45
N LEU A 107 -25.12 -7.15 -11.50
CA LEU A 107 -23.74 -6.71 -11.79
C LEU A 107 -23.01 -7.65 -12.76
N VAL A 108 -23.17 -8.96 -12.59
CA VAL A 108 -22.60 -9.96 -13.51
C VAL A 108 -23.21 -9.82 -14.91
N GLU A 109 -24.53 -9.70 -14.99
CA GLU A 109 -25.24 -9.50 -16.25
C GLU A 109 -24.80 -8.23 -16.99
N PHE A 110 -24.60 -7.11 -16.27
CA PHE A 110 -24.09 -5.86 -16.86
C PHE A 110 -22.68 -6.02 -17.44
N VAL A 111 -21.78 -6.68 -16.72
CA VAL A 111 -20.40 -6.92 -17.18
C VAL A 111 -20.38 -7.85 -18.39
N ASP A 112 -21.20 -8.89 -18.39
CA ASP A 112 -21.29 -9.83 -19.50
C ASP A 112 -22.00 -9.23 -20.73
N ALA A 113 -22.97 -8.33 -20.54
CA ALA A 113 -23.57 -7.55 -21.63
C ALA A 113 -22.50 -6.72 -22.37
N GLY A 114 -21.57 -6.10 -21.63
CA GLY A 114 -20.43 -5.37 -22.19
C GLY A 114 -19.47 -6.27 -22.98
N ARG A 115 -19.20 -7.49 -22.50
CA ARG A 115 -18.37 -8.47 -23.23
C ARG A 115 -19.03 -8.97 -24.51
N ASN A 116 -20.34 -9.19 -24.49
CA ASN A 116 -21.09 -9.69 -25.64
C ASN A 116 -21.20 -8.64 -26.76
N VAL A 117 -21.26 -7.35 -26.43
CA VAL A 117 -21.21 -6.26 -27.42
C VAL A 117 -19.84 -6.19 -28.10
N SER A 118 -18.75 -6.38 -27.36
CA SER A 118 -17.39 -6.42 -27.91
C SER A 118 -17.17 -7.62 -28.83
N LYS A 119 -17.63 -8.81 -28.44
CA LYS A 119 -17.58 -10.02 -29.28
C LYS A 119 -18.40 -9.88 -30.57
N ARG A 120 -19.56 -9.21 -30.52
CA ARG A 120 -20.36 -8.93 -31.72
C ARG A 120 -19.63 -7.98 -32.67
N LYS A 121 -18.96 -6.93 -32.17
CA LYS A 121 -18.18 -6.02 -33.03
C LYS A 121 -17.02 -6.72 -33.74
N GLU A 122 -16.35 -7.67 -33.09
CA GLU A 122 -15.28 -8.48 -33.71
C GLU A 122 -15.82 -9.42 -34.80
N GLN A 123 -16.99 -10.03 -34.60
CA GLN A 123 -17.61 -10.90 -35.62
C GLN A 123 -18.15 -10.13 -36.83
N THR A 124 -18.62 -8.88 -36.65
CA THR A 124 -19.07 -8.05 -37.78
C THR A 124 -17.91 -7.42 -38.56
N GLY A 125 -16.73 -7.27 -37.96
CA GLY A 125 -15.52 -6.81 -38.64
C GLY A 125 -14.87 -7.87 -39.55
N SER A 126 -15.03 -9.16 -39.23
CA SER A 126 -14.44 -10.28 -39.99
C SER A 126 -15.23 -10.69 -41.26
N ARG A 127 -16.41 -10.09 -41.50
CA ARG A 127 -17.25 -10.34 -42.71
C ARG A 127 -17.11 -9.26 -43.79
N ARG A 128 -16.16 -8.33 -43.65
CA ARG A 128 -15.82 -7.32 -44.66
C ARG A 128 -14.35 -7.43 -45.09
N LEU A 129 -13.95 -8.61 -45.55
CA LEU A 129 -12.77 -8.82 -46.40
C LEU A 129 -13.13 -9.88 -47.44
#